data_AF-A0AAI8YKS0-F1
#
_entry.id   AF-A0AAI8YKS0-F1
#
_cell.length_a   1.000
_cell.length_b   1.000
_cell.length_c   1.000
_cell.angle_alpha   90.00
_cell.angle_beta   90.00
_cell.angle_gamma   90.00
#
_symmetry.space_group_name_H-M   'P 1'
#
loop_
_entity.id
_entity.type
_entity.pdbx_description
1 polymer ?
#
loop_
_entity_poly.entity_id
_entity_poly.type
_entity_poly.pdbx_seq_one_letter_code
_entity_poly.pdbx_strand_id
1 'polypeptide(L)'
;MKCQMPHLAIPASLLVLVGRALAAASGDFNVLTMNVAGLPAIFNGNDVPGDKTTNSELIGSYFAEYGYDIIHVQEDFNYHAYIYETDTHAYRSATSGGVPLGSGLNTLANFDWVDYTRVKWETCSDASENDCLTPKGFTFMRTQLDDGVYIDAYNLHTDAGTEDGDETARTANVQQVADYIDAWSIGNAVLVFGDTNSRYTRTADNIRVLSSQNNLTDSWVELVHGGAIPAEELLCDNPSTTNECETVDKVFYRGSALLDLSTTYWNYESSKFLQANGSILTDHNPITVNFTWTAGASLRQSTFLGGPHGTWFSDVPTLETVSASPKASVLTFAGAERLDSVGVTLADGTVLSHGGTGGDVATLALADDEFWTGAELCQGQYSDQTRNFYIRATTSAGSALEAGTATDDCATFAAPDGWAIVGFLGQAGDEMDQLAFVYAPQ
;
A
#
# COMPACT_ATOMS: atom_id res chain seq x y z
N MET A 1 49.27 -46.06 -8.09
CA MET A 1 49.80 -44.68 -8.17
C MET A 1 48.69 -43.74 -7.73
N LYS A 2 48.82 -43.21 -6.51
CA LYS A 2 47.94 -42.18 -5.95
C LYS A 2 48.47 -40.83 -6.42
N CYS A 3 47.66 -40.03 -7.08
CA CYS A 3 48.00 -38.63 -7.37
C CYS A 3 47.34 -37.77 -6.29
N GLN A 4 48.15 -37.26 -5.37
CA GLN A 4 47.79 -36.16 -4.47
C GLN A 4 47.93 -34.84 -5.24
N MET A 5 46.92 -33.98 -5.17
CA MET A 5 47.08 -32.55 -5.45
C MET A 5 47.00 -31.75 -4.14
N PRO A 6 47.83 -30.71 -3.97
CA PRO A 6 47.91 -29.94 -2.74
C PRO A 6 46.93 -28.76 -2.68
N HIS A 7 46.70 -28.34 -1.43
CA HIS A 7 45.95 -27.22 -0.87
C HIS A 7 45.75 -25.94 -1.71
N LEU A 8 44.57 -25.33 -1.53
CA LEU A 8 44.50 -23.89 -1.23
C LEU A 8 43.32 -23.59 -0.29
N ALA A 9 43.63 -23.14 0.91
CA ALA A 9 42.67 -22.54 1.84
C ALA A 9 42.38 -21.11 1.38
N ILE A 10 41.11 -20.73 1.32
CA ILE A 10 40.68 -19.34 1.14
C ILE A 10 39.95 -18.94 2.43
N PRO A 11 40.55 -18.11 3.30
CA PRO A 11 39.77 -17.35 4.26
C PRO A 11 39.42 -16.01 3.60
N ALA A 12 38.14 -15.75 3.39
CA ALA A 12 37.66 -14.42 3.08
C ALA A 12 36.34 -14.21 3.83
N SER A 13 36.44 -13.96 5.14
CA SER A 13 35.39 -13.27 5.87
C SER A 13 35.35 -11.83 5.35
N LEU A 14 34.50 -11.60 4.34
CA LEU A 14 34.06 -10.25 4.01
C LEU A 14 33.09 -9.83 5.11
N LEU A 15 33.59 -9.07 6.09
CA LEU A 15 32.71 -8.29 6.96
C LEU A 15 32.19 -7.13 6.09
N VAL A 16 31.02 -7.32 5.48
CA VAL A 16 30.29 -6.21 4.87
C VAL A 16 29.81 -5.36 6.05
N LEU A 17 30.52 -4.28 6.34
CA LEU A 17 29.92 -3.17 7.09
C LEU A 17 28.82 -2.62 6.18
N VAL A 18 27.61 -3.14 6.33
CA VAL A 18 26.42 -2.44 5.85
C VAL A 18 26.34 -1.20 6.73
N GLY A 19 26.85 -0.07 6.22
CA GLY A 19 26.50 1.21 6.79
C GLY A 19 25.00 1.30 6.71
N ARG A 20 24.31 1.25 7.86
CA ARG A 20 22.87 1.48 7.92
C ARG A 20 22.64 2.88 7.37
N ALA A 21 22.14 2.97 6.14
CA ALA A 21 21.58 4.22 5.65
C ALA A 21 20.47 4.58 6.63
N LEU A 22 20.50 5.79 7.16
CA LEU A 22 19.38 6.30 7.96
C LEU A 22 18.20 6.42 7.01
N ALA A 23 17.03 5.90 7.42
CA ALA A 23 15.79 6.09 6.69
C ALA A 23 15.59 7.57 6.35
N ALA A 24 15.14 7.85 5.13
CA ALA A 24 14.89 9.23 4.71
C ALA A 24 13.79 9.85 5.58
N ALA A 25 14.00 11.09 6.01
CA ALA A 25 13.03 11.82 6.82
C ALA A 25 11.95 12.51 5.98
N SER A 26 12.16 12.63 4.67
CA SER A 26 11.24 13.27 3.73
C SER A 26 11.60 12.86 2.30
N GLY A 27 10.64 12.97 1.39
CA GLY A 27 10.87 12.71 -0.03
C GLY A 27 9.71 13.17 -0.89
N ASP A 28 9.86 12.98 -2.19
CA ASP A 28 8.83 13.26 -3.19
C ASP A 28 8.56 11.98 -3.98
N PHE A 29 7.33 11.79 -4.41
CA PHE A 29 6.96 10.77 -5.39
C PHE A 29 5.77 11.24 -6.21
N ASN A 30 5.48 10.57 -7.31
CA ASN A 30 4.29 10.85 -8.10
C ASN A 30 3.53 9.56 -8.44
N VAL A 31 2.25 9.72 -8.77
CA VAL A 31 1.39 8.60 -9.16
C VAL A 31 0.71 8.87 -10.49
N LEU A 32 0.39 7.80 -11.22
CA LEU A 32 -0.45 7.85 -12.42
C LEU A 32 -1.59 6.83 -12.30
N THR A 33 -2.82 7.25 -12.56
CA THR A 33 -3.93 6.32 -12.85
C THR A 33 -4.26 6.34 -14.34
N MET A 34 -4.44 5.17 -14.93
CA MET A 34 -4.79 5.03 -16.33
C MET A 34 -5.59 3.75 -16.58
N ASN A 35 -6.86 3.88 -16.95
CA ASN A 35 -7.55 2.82 -17.69
C ASN A 35 -6.85 2.67 -19.06
N VAL A 36 -6.33 1.49 -19.37
CA VAL A 36 -5.48 1.24 -20.56
C VAL A 36 -6.24 0.68 -21.76
N ALA A 37 -7.58 0.60 -21.69
CA ALA A 37 -8.44 0.08 -22.76
C ALA A 37 -8.03 -1.33 -23.24
N GLY A 38 -7.56 -2.19 -22.32
CA GLY A 38 -6.95 -3.49 -22.62
C GLY A 38 -7.94 -4.65 -22.81
N LEU A 39 -9.23 -4.36 -23.01
CA LEU A 39 -10.22 -5.34 -23.42
C LEU A 39 -10.00 -5.80 -24.88
N PRO A 40 -10.14 -7.10 -25.20
CA PRO A 40 -10.14 -7.56 -26.58
C PRO A 40 -11.28 -6.90 -27.39
N ALA A 41 -10.99 -6.51 -28.64
CA ALA A 41 -11.94 -5.81 -29.50
C ALA A 41 -13.27 -6.55 -29.76
N ILE A 42 -13.33 -7.87 -29.52
CA ILE A 42 -14.58 -8.66 -29.59
C ILE A 42 -15.52 -8.38 -28.42
N PHE A 43 -15.00 -7.93 -27.28
CA PHE A 43 -15.78 -7.61 -26.08
C PHE A 43 -16.07 -6.11 -25.98
N ASN A 44 -15.06 -5.26 -26.17
CA ASN A 44 -15.23 -3.83 -26.30
C ASN A 44 -14.12 -3.22 -27.18
N GLY A 45 -14.52 -2.40 -28.15
CA GLY A 45 -13.61 -1.70 -29.03
C GLY A 45 -13.03 -0.43 -28.40
N ASN A 46 -13.73 0.17 -27.43
CA ASN A 46 -13.42 1.46 -26.76
C ASN A 46 -13.23 2.64 -27.75
N ASP A 47 -13.53 2.45 -29.05
CA ASP A 47 -13.27 3.39 -30.15
C ASP A 47 -11.85 3.99 -30.19
N VAL A 48 -10.86 3.32 -29.56
CA VAL A 48 -9.44 3.71 -29.58
C VAL A 48 -8.84 3.32 -30.95
N PRO A 49 -8.33 4.29 -31.75
CA PRO A 49 -7.75 3.98 -33.05
C PRO A 49 -6.46 3.13 -32.95
N GLY A 50 -6.15 2.37 -33.98
CA GLY A 50 -4.89 1.63 -34.09
C GLY A 50 -4.98 0.18 -33.61
N ASP A 51 -3.81 -0.46 -33.51
CA ASP A 51 -3.68 -1.84 -33.06
C ASP A 51 -3.47 -1.88 -31.54
N LYS A 52 -4.26 -2.67 -30.81
CA LYS A 52 -4.21 -2.69 -29.34
C LYS A 52 -2.87 -3.18 -28.80
N THR A 53 -2.20 -4.11 -29.47
CA THR A 53 -0.86 -4.56 -29.07
C THR A 53 0.14 -3.40 -29.19
N THR A 54 0.18 -2.74 -30.35
CA THR A 54 1.06 -1.57 -30.55
C THR A 54 0.74 -0.43 -29.57
N ASN A 55 -0.54 -0.18 -29.29
CA ASN A 55 -0.94 0.84 -28.32
C ASN A 55 -0.46 0.49 -26.91
N SER A 56 -0.59 -0.77 -26.48
CA SER A 56 -0.10 -1.23 -25.17
C SER A 56 1.44 -1.16 -25.05
N GLU A 57 2.18 -1.51 -26.10
CA GLU A 57 3.63 -1.32 -26.14
C GLU A 57 4.02 0.16 -26.02
N LEU A 58 3.29 1.06 -26.67
CA LEU A 58 3.50 2.51 -26.55
C LEU A 58 3.18 3.02 -25.13
N ILE A 59 2.08 2.56 -24.53
CA ILE A 59 1.72 2.89 -23.14
C ILE A 59 2.86 2.49 -22.19
N GLY A 60 3.36 1.26 -22.26
CA GLY A 60 4.49 0.80 -21.44
C GLY A 60 5.77 1.61 -21.70
N SER A 61 6.05 1.97 -22.95
CA SER A 61 7.19 2.83 -23.30
C SER A 61 7.07 4.23 -22.66
N TYR A 62 5.86 4.80 -22.65
CA TYR A 62 5.59 6.11 -22.06
C TYR A 62 5.58 6.10 -20.54
N PHE A 63 5.16 4.99 -19.91
CA PHE A 63 5.36 4.79 -18.48
C PHE A 63 6.85 4.86 -18.10
N ALA A 64 7.70 4.15 -18.85
CA ALA A 64 9.15 4.20 -18.66
C ALA A 64 9.76 5.57 -18.99
N GLU A 65 9.29 6.24 -20.06
CA GLU A 65 9.81 7.54 -20.50
C GLU A 65 9.51 8.66 -19.50
N TYR A 66 8.28 8.72 -18.98
CA TYR A 66 7.84 9.79 -18.11
C TYR A 66 8.13 9.54 -16.62
N GLY A 67 8.51 8.32 -16.25
CA GLY A 67 9.11 8.00 -14.96
C GLY A 67 8.17 8.22 -13.78
N TYR A 68 6.93 7.71 -13.87
CA TYR A 68 5.99 7.81 -12.77
C TYR A 68 6.35 6.83 -11.63
N ASP A 69 6.16 7.17 -10.35
CA ASP A 69 6.68 6.28 -9.29
C ASP A 69 5.72 5.13 -8.92
N ILE A 70 4.42 5.37 -8.95
CA ILE A 70 3.39 4.35 -8.74
C ILE A 70 2.31 4.50 -9.80
N ILE A 71 2.15 3.50 -10.65
CA ILE A 71 1.17 3.47 -11.72
C ILE A 71 0.11 2.41 -11.40
N HIS A 72 -1.15 2.83 -11.32
CA HIS A 72 -2.30 1.93 -11.26
C HIS A 72 -2.98 1.90 -12.61
N VAL A 73 -3.05 0.71 -13.20
CA VAL A 73 -3.72 0.48 -14.48
C VAL A 73 -5.03 -0.28 -14.28
N GLN A 74 -6.06 0.13 -15.02
CA GLN A 74 -7.37 -0.50 -15.11
C GLN A 74 -7.63 -1.01 -16.53
N GLU A 75 -8.53 -1.97 -16.69
CA GLU A 75 -8.75 -2.72 -17.95
C GLU A 75 -7.50 -3.39 -18.53
N ASP A 76 -6.47 -3.62 -17.71
CA ASP A 76 -5.26 -4.29 -18.14
C ASP A 76 -5.43 -5.81 -18.18
N PHE A 77 -6.25 -6.26 -19.15
CA PHE A 77 -6.64 -7.66 -19.32
C PHE A 77 -5.69 -8.40 -20.29
N ASN A 78 -6.03 -8.42 -21.58
CA ASN A 78 -5.42 -9.34 -22.54
C ASN A 78 -4.12 -8.81 -23.18
N TYR A 79 -3.82 -7.53 -22.99
CA TYR A 79 -2.64 -6.87 -23.57
C TYR A 79 -1.56 -6.52 -22.55
N HIS A 80 -1.74 -6.91 -21.29
CA HIS A 80 -0.81 -6.70 -20.17
C HIS A 80 0.66 -7.01 -20.49
N ALA A 81 0.91 -8.16 -21.13
CA ALA A 81 2.27 -8.58 -21.46
C ALA A 81 3.02 -7.57 -22.33
N TYR A 82 2.30 -6.83 -23.19
CA TYR A 82 2.88 -5.83 -24.08
C TYR A 82 3.21 -4.51 -23.37
N ILE A 83 2.41 -4.11 -22.37
CA ILE A 83 2.78 -3.00 -21.47
C ILE A 83 4.05 -3.37 -20.71
N TYR A 84 4.11 -4.60 -20.17
CA TYR A 84 5.25 -5.04 -19.35
C TYR A 84 6.51 -5.29 -20.18
N GLU A 85 6.38 -5.60 -21.47
CA GLU A 85 7.52 -5.81 -22.37
C GLU A 85 8.32 -4.51 -22.58
N THR A 86 7.66 -3.36 -22.62
CA THR A 86 8.30 -2.07 -22.94
C THR A 86 8.48 -1.15 -21.73
N ASP A 87 7.80 -1.42 -20.63
CA ASP A 87 7.98 -0.72 -19.36
C ASP A 87 9.33 -1.07 -18.68
N THR A 88 9.80 -0.23 -17.73
CA THR A 88 11.04 -0.47 -16.96
C THR A 88 10.92 -0.37 -15.43
N HIS A 89 9.72 -0.23 -14.86
CA HIS A 89 9.54 -0.19 -13.40
C HIS A 89 10.05 -1.47 -12.73
N ALA A 90 10.74 -1.31 -11.60
CA ALA A 90 11.41 -2.39 -10.88
C ALA A 90 10.42 -3.39 -10.26
N TYR A 91 9.26 -2.91 -9.81
CA TYR A 91 8.25 -3.72 -9.13
C TYR A 91 6.96 -3.72 -9.93
N ARG A 92 6.39 -4.91 -10.12
CA ARG A 92 5.17 -5.11 -10.91
C ARG A 92 4.30 -6.19 -10.28
N SER A 93 2.99 -5.94 -10.19
CA SER A 93 2.09 -6.99 -9.74
C SER A 93 1.94 -8.05 -10.84
N ALA A 94 1.89 -9.32 -10.46
CA ALA A 94 1.58 -10.38 -11.42
C ALA A 94 0.13 -10.25 -11.88
N THR A 95 -0.16 -10.34 -13.18
CA THR A 95 -1.54 -10.33 -13.70
C THR A 95 -2.41 -11.44 -13.11
N SER A 96 -3.69 -11.14 -12.90
CA SER A 96 -4.73 -12.14 -12.56
C SER A 96 -5.29 -12.88 -13.78
N GLY A 97 -4.82 -12.56 -14.99
CA GLY A 97 -5.24 -13.17 -16.25
C GLY A 97 -5.99 -12.21 -17.17
N GLY A 98 -6.35 -12.68 -18.36
CA GLY A 98 -7.26 -11.96 -19.27
C GLY A 98 -8.73 -12.21 -18.94
N VAL A 99 -9.63 -11.59 -19.70
CA VAL A 99 -11.07 -11.89 -19.61
C VAL A 99 -11.32 -13.38 -19.91
N PRO A 100 -12.18 -14.10 -19.15
CA PRO A 100 -13.03 -13.63 -18.05
C PRO A 100 -12.45 -13.86 -16.64
N LEU A 101 -11.16 -14.21 -16.53
CA LEU A 101 -10.55 -14.65 -15.28
C LEU A 101 -9.86 -13.53 -14.50
N GLY A 102 -9.38 -12.50 -15.19
CA GLY A 102 -8.63 -11.40 -14.59
C GLY A 102 -9.51 -10.28 -14.07
N SER A 103 -8.98 -9.53 -13.10
CA SER A 103 -9.60 -8.29 -12.60
C SER A 103 -9.34 -7.09 -13.50
N GLY A 104 -8.34 -7.17 -14.39
CA GLY A 104 -7.89 -6.04 -15.20
C GLY A 104 -7.15 -4.97 -14.40
N LEU A 105 -6.69 -5.31 -13.18
CA LEU A 105 -6.02 -4.38 -12.27
C LEU A 105 -4.59 -4.83 -12.01
N ASN A 106 -3.64 -3.97 -12.37
CA ASN A 106 -2.22 -4.17 -12.12
C ASN A 106 -1.54 -2.89 -11.64
N THR A 107 -0.36 -3.06 -11.04
CA THR A 107 0.46 -1.97 -10.54
C THR A 107 1.87 -2.09 -11.12
N LEU A 108 2.45 -0.97 -11.53
CA LEU A 108 3.86 -0.82 -11.87
C LEU A 108 4.44 0.24 -10.93
N ALA A 109 5.59 0.00 -10.31
CA ALA A 109 6.15 0.95 -9.35
C ALA A 109 7.68 0.92 -9.27
N ASN A 110 8.25 2.04 -8.83
CA ASN A 110 9.66 2.15 -8.43
C ASN A 110 9.88 1.73 -6.97
N PHE A 111 8.80 1.57 -6.21
CA PHE A 111 8.80 1.16 -4.81
C PHE A 111 8.32 -0.29 -4.64
N ASP A 112 8.94 -1.02 -3.72
CA ASP A 112 8.46 -2.35 -3.33
C ASP A 112 7.22 -2.23 -2.44
N TRP A 113 6.56 -3.35 -2.16
CA TRP A 113 5.38 -3.39 -1.29
C TRP A 113 5.27 -4.69 -0.50
N VAL A 114 4.45 -4.64 0.54
CA VAL A 114 3.97 -5.82 1.27
C VAL A 114 2.44 -5.94 1.16
N ASP A 115 1.92 -7.09 1.57
CA ASP A 115 0.50 -7.35 1.77
C ASP A 115 -0.39 -7.20 0.52
N TYR A 116 0.16 -7.43 -0.67
CA TYR A 116 -0.58 -7.33 -1.92
C TYR A 116 -1.80 -8.26 -1.95
N THR A 117 -2.99 -7.68 -2.15
CA THR A 117 -4.27 -8.41 -2.15
C THR A 117 -5.13 -7.96 -3.32
N ARG A 118 -5.90 -8.88 -3.90
CA ARG A 118 -6.97 -8.59 -4.87
C ARG A 118 -8.32 -8.92 -4.25
N VAL A 119 -9.23 -7.96 -4.23
CA VAL A 119 -10.56 -8.10 -3.63
C VAL A 119 -11.60 -7.91 -4.73
N LYS A 120 -12.42 -8.95 -4.94
CA LYS A 120 -13.53 -8.90 -5.90
C LYS A 120 -14.69 -8.06 -5.32
N TRP A 121 -15.41 -7.36 -6.19
CA TRP A 121 -16.67 -6.74 -5.82
C TRP A 121 -17.70 -7.77 -5.34
N GLU A 122 -18.36 -7.46 -4.22
CA GLU A 122 -19.50 -8.26 -3.72
C GLU A 122 -20.79 -7.98 -4.51
N THR A 123 -20.89 -6.80 -5.12
CA THR A 123 -22.01 -6.38 -5.96
C THR A 123 -21.48 -5.89 -7.30
N CYS A 124 -22.09 -6.34 -8.39
CA CYS A 124 -21.80 -5.92 -9.77
C CYS A 124 -23.12 -5.85 -10.55
N SER A 125 -23.11 -5.16 -11.70
CA SER A 125 -24.21 -5.03 -12.64
C SER A 125 -23.78 -5.48 -14.03
N ASP A 126 -24.73 -5.98 -14.82
CA ASP A 126 -24.57 -6.15 -16.28
C ASP A 126 -25.66 -5.33 -17.01
N ALA A 127 -26.09 -4.19 -16.44
CA ALA A 127 -27.23 -3.43 -16.95
C ALA A 127 -26.84 -2.60 -18.18
N SER A 128 -25.77 -1.80 -18.08
CA SER A 128 -25.16 -1.15 -19.25
C SER A 128 -24.03 -1.97 -19.88
N GLU A 129 -23.20 -2.60 -19.05
CA GLU A 129 -21.98 -3.31 -19.47
C GLU A 129 -21.97 -4.76 -18.98
N ASN A 130 -20.80 -5.40 -18.88
CA ASN A 130 -20.65 -6.81 -18.52
C ASN A 130 -19.74 -6.98 -17.28
N ASP A 131 -19.88 -6.11 -16.28
CA ASP A 131 -19.00 -6.04 -15.12
C ASP A 131 -19.01 -7.31 -14.27
N CYS A 132 -20.10 -8.09 -14.27
CA CYS A 132 -20.17 -9.35 -13.55
C CYS A 132 -19.48 -10.52 -14.27
N LEU A 133 -19.12 -10.37 -15.56
CA LEU A 133 -18.50 -11.44 -16.35
C LEU A 133 -17.01 -11.63 -16.08
N THR A 134 -16.39 -10.75 -15.29
CA THR A 134 -14.98 -10.83 -14.88
C THR A 134 -14.85 -10.45 -13.40
N PRO A 135 -13.82 -10.90 -12.66
CA PRO A 135 -13.68 -10.53 -11.25
C PRO A 135 -13.16 -9.10 -11.08
N LYS A 136 -13.93 -8.10 -11.52
CA LYS A 136 -13.72 -6.69 -11.20
C LYS A 136 -13.69 -6.49 -9.68
N GLY A 137 -12.96 -5.47 -9.25
CA GLY A 137 -12.62 -5.32 -7.85
C GLY A 137 -11.72 -4.11 -7.57
N PHE A 138 -10.96 -4.26 -6.49
CA PHE A 138 -9.81 -3.42 -6.20
C PHE A 138 -8.60 -4.27 -5.80
N THR A 139 -7.42 -3.66 -5.83
CA THR A 139 -6.20 -4.24 -5.26
C THR A 139 -5.69 -3.35 -4.15
N PHE A 140 -5.19 -3.95 -3.09
CA PHE A 140 -4.55 -3.29 -1.96
C PHE A 140 -3.08 -3.67 -1.91
N MET A 141 -2.23 -2.73 -1.55
CA MET A 141 -0.83 -2.96 -1.18
C MET A 141 -0.35 -1.92 -0.19
N ARG A 142 0.63 -2.29 0.64
CA ARG A 142 1.36 -1.33 1.46
C ARG A 142 2.71 -1.04 0.83
N THR A 143 2.76 0.06 0.08
CA THR A 143 3.93 0.50 -0.67
C THR A 143 4.98 1.09 0.25
N GLN A 144 6.23 0.65 0.11
CA GLN A 144 7.36 1.12 0.89
C GLN A 144 8.09 2.26 0.16
N LEU A 145 7.86 3.50 0.60
CA LEU A 145 8.50 4.68 0.02
C LEU A 145 9.99 4.78 0.42
N ASP A 146 10.30 4.37 1.65
CA ASP A 146 11.65 4.30 2.22
C ASP A 146 11.66 3.30 3.40
N ASP A 147 12.80 3.08 4.06
CA ASP A 147 12.92 2.18 5.20
C ASP A 147 12.01 2.63 6.37
N GLY A 148 10.96 1.85 6.66
CA GLY A 148 10.01 2.21 7.71
C GLY A 148 9.01 3.31 7.33
N VAL A 149 8.93 3.67 6.04
CA VAL A 149 7.99 4.66 5.52
C VAL A 149 7.06 4.00 4.52
N TYR A 150 5.77 3.94 4.86
CA TYR A 150 4.78 3.20 4.09
C TYR A 150 3.53 4.02 3.80
N ILE A 151 2.88 3.66 2.69
CA ILE A 151 1.58 4.18 2.30
C ILE A 151 0.71 3.05 1.75
N ASP A 152 -0.54 2.99 2.20
CA ASP A 152 -1.50 2.00 1.73
C ASP A 152 -2.11 2.48 0.41
N ALA A 153 -1.87 1.76 -0.69
CA ALA A 153 -2.31 2.13 -2.03
C ALA A 153 -3.40 1.19 -2.56
N TYR A 154 -4.46 1.79 -3.10
CA TYR A 154 -5.64 1.11 -3.62
C TYR A 154 -5.83 1.42 -5.11
N ASN A 155 -5.80 0.39 -5.95
CA ASN A 155 -6.19 0.43 -7.36
C ASN A 155 -7.62 -0.11 -7.50
N LEU A 156 -8.51 0.59 -8.18
CA LEU A 156 -9.91 0.18 -8.33
C LEU A 156 -10.44 0.43 -9.75
N HIS A 157 -11.37 -0.42 -10.17
CA HIS A 157 -12.24 -0.19 -11.32
C HIS A 157 -13.66 -0.62 -10.94
N THR A 158 -14.49 0.35 -10.57
CA THR A 158 -15.88 0.09 -10.14
C THR A 158 -16.81 -0.12 -11.34
N ASP A 159 -18.05 -0.50 -11.05
CA ASP A 159 -19.11 -0.73 -12.03
C ASP A 159 -19.35 0.46 -12.98
N ALA A 160 -19.38 0.18 -14.28
CA ALA A 160 -19.51 1.17 -15.36
C ALA A 160 -20.98 1.38 -15.78
N GLY A 161 -21.27 2.49 -16.45
CA GLY A 161 -22.63 2.81 -16.93
C GLY A 161 -23.48 3.62 -15.96
N THR A 162 -24.71 3.92 -16.39
CA THR A 162 -25.62 4.86 -15.70
C THR A 162 -27.06 4.34 -15.64
N GLU A 163 -27.29 3.04 -15.84
CA GLU A 163 -28.58 2.44 -15.51
C GLU A 163 -28.67 2.22 -13.99
N ASP A 164 -29.89 2.16 -13.44
CA ASP A 164 -30.13 2.07 -11.99
C ASP A 164 -29.34 0.91 -11.31
N GLY A 165 -29.15 -0.19 -12.04
CA GLY A 165 -28.35 -1.34 -11.59
C GLY A 165 -26.87 -1.00 -11.43
N ASP A 166 -26.30 -0.28 -12.41
CA ASP A 166 -24.90 0.12 -12.41
C ASP A 166 -24.61 1.14 -11.30
N GLU A 167 -25.51 2.10 -11.11
CA GLU A 167 -25.38 3.10 -10.04
C GLU A 167 -25.46 2.44 -8.65
N THR A 168 -26.34 1.44 -8.49
CA THR A 168 -26.44 0.65 -7.25
C THR A 168 -25.17 -0.17 -7.01
N ALA A 169 -24.63 -0.82 -8.03
CA ALA A 169 -23.41 -1.61 -7.92
C ALA A 169 -22.19 -0.73 -7.63
N ARG A 170 -22.00 0.35 -8.39
CA ARG A 170 -20.91 1.31 -8.21
C ARG A 170 -20.91 1.91 -6.81
N THR A 171 -22.08 2.31 -6.29
CA THR A 171 -22.16 2.86 -4.92
C THR A 171 -21.77 1.82 -3.87
N ALA A 172 -22.17 0.56 -4.05
CA ALA A 172 -21.73 -0.55 -3.20
C ALA A 172 -20.22 -0.82 -3.32
N ASN A 173 -19.62 -0.70 -4.51
CA ASN A 173 -18.17 -0.88 -4.72
C ASN A 173 -17.35 0.18 -3.97
N VAL A 174 -17.71 1.46 -4.10
CA VAL A 174 -17.02 2.55 -3.39
C VAL A 174 -17.18 2.37 -1.87
N GLN A 175 -18.35 1.95 -1.40
CA GLN A 175 -18.56 1.63 0.02
C GLN A 175 -17.68 0.46 0.48
N GLN A 176 -17.53 -0.59 -0.34
CA GLN A 176 -16.67 -1.72 -0.03
C GLN A 176 -15.19 -1.30 0.12
N VAL A 177 -14.71 -0.35 -0.70
CA VAL A 177 -13.37 0.24 -0.53
C VAL A 177 -13.28 1.04 0.76
N ALA A 178 -14.29 1.86 1.06
CA ALA A 178 -14.33 2.66 2.28
C ALA A 178 -14.27 1.79 3.55
N ASP A 179 -15.05 0.70 3.58
CA ASP A 179 -15.06 -0.25 4.69
C ASP A 179 -13.73 -1.01 4.81
N TYR A 180 -13.08 -1.32 3.67
CA TYR A 180 -11.77 -1.95 3.67
C TYR A 180 -10.69 -1.02 4.24
N ILE A 181 -10.74 0.28 3.93
CA ILE A 181 -9.81 1.28 4.48
C ILE A 181 -9.94 1.38 6.01
N ASP A 182 -11.16 1.38 6.53
CA ASP A 182 -11.39 1.41 7.99
C ASP A 182 -10.83 0.16 8.68
N ALA A 183 -10.83 -0.99 8.00
CA ALA A 183 -10.32 -2.24 8.53
C ALA A 183 -8.79 -2.40 8.39
N TRP A 184 -8.23 -2.06 7.23
CA TRP A 184 -6.85 -2.43 6.84
C TRP A 184 -5.85 -1.28 6.83
N SER A 185 -6.34 -0.04 6.91
CA SER A 185 -5.51 1.18 6.87
C SER A 185 -5.66 2.05 8.11
N ILE A 186 -6.16 1.47 9.21
CA ILE A 186 -6.17 2.15 10.50
C ILE A 186 -4.72 2.49 10.92
N GLY A 187 -4.48 3.77 11.21
CA GLY A 187 -3.17 4.29 11.57
C GLY A 187 -2.22 4.60 10.40
N ASN A 188 -2.57 4.23 9.17
CA ASN A 188 -1.71 4.43 8.00
C ASN A 188 -2.15 5.61 7.12
N ALA A 189 -1.17 6.16 6.38
CA ALA A 189 -1.45 7.01 5.23
C ALA A 189 -2.05 6.17 4.10
N VAL A 190 -2.90 6.80 3.27
CA VAL A 190 -3.71 6.12 2.26
C VAL A 190 -3.66 6.87 0.93
N LEU A 191 -3.58 6.13 -0.17
CA LEU A 191 -3.85 6.55 -1.54
C LEU A 191 -4.93 5.67 -2.15
N VAL A 192 -5.96 6.27 -2.72
CA VAL A 192 -6.97 5.56 -3.52
C VAL A 192 -7.01 6.21 -4.90
N PHE A 193 -6.63 5.47 -5.93
CA PHE A 193 -6.61 6.00 -7.28
C PHE A 193 -6.89 4.94 -8.34
N GLY A 194 -7.71 5.33 -9.32
CA GLY A 194 -8.25 4.41 -10.31
C GLY A 194 -9.46 4.98 -11.02
N ASP A 195 -10.06 4.13 -11.83
CA ASP A 195 -11.33 4.38 -12.48
C ASP A 195 -12.47 4.13 -11.48
N THR A 196 -13.02 5.23 -10.94
CA THR A 196 -14.11 5.14 -9.96
C THR A 196 -15.49 5.09 -10.61
N ASN A 197 -15.56 5.15 -11.95
CA ASN A 197 -16.77 5.38 -12.74
C ASN A 197 -17.69 6.51 -12.22
N SER A 198 -17.19 7.35 -11.30
CA SER A 198 -17.99 8.24 -10.46
C SER A 198 -17.69 9.70 -10.76
N ARG A 199 -18.72 10.53 -10.68
CA ARG A 199 -18.63 11.98 -10.78
C ARG A 199 -19.26 12.62 -9.57
N TYR A 200 -18.67 13.69 -9.07
CA TYR A 200 -19.28 14.55 -8.05
C TYR A 200 -20.59 15.15 -8.54
N THR A 201 -20.68 15.46 -9.83
CA THR A 201 -21.85 16.09 -10.45
C THR A 201 -22.99 15.10 -10.74
N ARG A 202 -22.74 13.79 -10.62
CA ARG A 202 -23.78 12.76 -10.72
C ARG A 202 -24.35 12.48 -9.33
N THR A 203 -25.63 12.81 -9.12
CA THR A 203 -26.27 12.73 -7.79
C THR A 203 -26.44 11.31 -7.25
N ALA A 204 -26.46 10.32 -8.14
CA ALA A 204 -26.56 8.91 -7.75
C ALA A 204 -25.23 8.34 -7.23
N ASP A 205 -24.09 8.97 -7.56
CA ASP A 205 -22.78 8.51 -7.12
C ASP A 205 -22.51 8.91 -5.65
N ASN A 206 -21.87 8.02 -4.91
CA ASN A 206 -21.54 8.21 -3.50
C ASN A 206 -20.05 8.45 -3.24
N ILE A 207 -19.27 8.87 -4.25
CA ILE A 207 -17.79 9.02 -4.14
C ILE A 207 -17.31 9.86 -2.94
N ARG A 208 -18.17 10.76 -2.46
CA ARG A 208 -17.97 11.55 -1.22
C ARG A 208 -17.78 10.71 0.04
N VAL A 209 -18.16 9.43 0.03
CA VAL A 209 -17.98 8.50 1.15
C VAL A 209 -16.50 8.37 1.53
N LEU A 210 -15.58 8.37 0.57
CA LEU A 210 -14.14 8.32 0.83
C LEU A 210 -13.66 9.53 1.66
N SER A 211 -14.27 10.69 1.45
CA SER A 211 -14.01 11.87 2.28
C SER A 211 -14.75 11.82 3.62
N SER A 212 -16.05 11.49 3.63
CA SER A 212 -16.86 11.59 4.85
C SER A 212 -16.62 10.46 5.86
N GLN A 213 -16.27 9.26 5.40
CA GLN A 213 -16.00 8.08 6.23
C GLN A 213 -14.51 7.96 6.52
N ASN A 214 -13.67 7.96 5.47
CA ASN A 214 -12.24 7.70 5.63
C ASN A 214 -11.38 8.97 5.71
N ASN A 215 -11.97 10.17 5.72
CA ASN A 215 -11.24 11.43 5.81
C ASN A 215 -10.17 11.60 4.69
N LEU A 216 -10.47 11.12 3.48
CA LEU A 216 -9.61 11.34 2.31
C LEU A 216 -9.92 12.66 1.61
N THR A 217 -8.89 13.30 1.09
CA THR A 217 -8.96 14.49 0.23
C THR A 217 -8.85 14.05 -1.22
N ASP A 218 -9.77 14.51 -2.08
CA ASP A 218 -9.60 14.41 -3.53
C ASP A 218 -8.64 15.50 -4.03
N SER A 219 -7.54 15.07 -4.63
CA SER A 219 -6.48 15.96 -5.15
C SER A 219 -6.95 16.88 -6.28
N TRP A 220 -7.92 16.47 -7.10
CA TRP A 220 -8.49 17.31 -8.15
C TRP A 220 -9.32 18.43 -7.53
N VAL A 221 -10.17 18.10 -6.56
CA VAL A 221 -10.97 19.09 -5.82
C VAL A 221 -10.06 20.07 -5.08
N GLU A 222 -9.02 19.57 -4.43
CA GLU A 222 -8.05 20.38 -3.70
C GLU A 222 -7.27 21.33 -4.62
N LEU A 223 -6.56 20.79 -5.62
CA LEU A 223 -5.58 21.55 -6.39
C LEU A 223 -6.19 22.32 -7.57
N VAL A 224 -7.23 21.80 -8.21
CA VAL A 224 -7.87 22.45 -9.37
C VAL A 224 -9.00 23.37 -8.91
N HIS A 225 -9.82 22.91 -7.97
CA HIS A 225 -11.01 23.65 -7.52
C HIS A 225 -10.87 24.32 -6.14
N GLY A 226 -9.68 24.34 -5.54
CA GLY A 226 -9.43 25.06 -4.28
C GLY A 226 -10.24 24.52 -3.11
N GLY A 227 -10.52 23.22 -3.09
CA GLY A 227 -11.30 22.53 -2.07
C GLY A 227 -12.83 22.60 -2.25
N ALA A 228 -13.32 23.24 -3.31
CA ALA A 228 -14.75 23.34 -3.58
C ALA A 228 -15.18 22.30 -4.62
N ILE A 229 -16.03 21.35 -4.22
CA ILE A 229 -16.60 20.37 -5.16
C ILE A 229 -17.46 21.10 -6.21
N PRO A 230 -17.19 20.92 -7.53
CA PRO A 230 -18.02 21.51 -8.57
C PRO A 230 -19.48 21.08 -8.50
N ALA A 231 -20.40 22.02 -8.70
CA ALA A 231 -21.85 21.78 -8.65
C ALA A 231 -22.49 21.58 -10.04
N GLU A 232 -21.80 21.99 -11.10
CA GLU A 232 -22.27 21.89 -12.49
C GLU A 232 -21.39 20.89 -13.24
N GLU A 233 -22.01 20.02 -14.04
CA GLU A 233 -21.29 19.04 -14.86
C GLU A 233 -20.55 19.75 -16.01
N LEU A 234 -19.25 19.47 -16.10
CA LEU A 234 -18.41 19.83 -17.23
C LEU A 234 -17.66 18.59 -17.70
N LEU A 235 -18.09 18.00 -18.82
CA LEU A 235 -17.47 16.81 -19.37
C LEU A 235 -16.15 17.12 -20.06
N CYS A 236 -15.16 16.25 -19.87
CA CYS A 236 -13.89 16.35 -20.57
C CYS A 236 -14.00 15.82 -22.00
N ASP A 237 -13.31 16.50 -22.92
CA ASP A 237 -12.87 15.89 -24.17
C ASP A 237 -11.76 14.86 -23.90
N ASN A 238 -11.48 13.98 -24.86
CA ASN A 238 -10.32 13.10 -24.85
C ASN A 238 -9.55 13.24 -26.19
N PRO A 239 -8.33 13.81 -26.20
CA PRO A 239 -7.55 14.25 -25.05
C PRO A 239 -8.09 15.54 -24.42
N SER A 240 -8.12 15.61 -23.09
CA SER A 240 -8.48 16.83 -22.39
C SER A 240 -7.42 17.92 -22.59
N THR A 241 -7.89 19.15 -22.75
CA THR A 241 -7.05 20.35 -22.86
C THR A 241 -7.19 21.28 -21.65
N THR A 242 -7.96 20.86 -20.65
CA THR A 242 -8.24 21.62 -19.43
C THR A 242 -8.34 20.68 -18.24
N ASN A 243 -7.94 21.16 -17.06
CA ASN A 243 -8.08 20.41 -15.81
C ASN A 243 -9.44 20.65 -15.14
N GLU A 244 -10.23 21.62 -15.59
CA GLU A 244 -11.48 22.05 -14.95
C GLU A 244 -12.67 21.10 -15.18
N CYS A 245 -12.55 20.18 -16.15
CA CYS A 245 -13.60 19.23 -16.47
C CYS A 245 -13.49 17.97 -15.62
N GLU A 246 -14.62 17.29 -15.44
CA GLU A 246 -14.72 16.10 -14.61
C GLU A 246 -14.66 14.82 -15.44
N THR A 247 -13.69 13.96 -15.12
CA THR A 247 -13.67 12.54 -15.52
C THR A 247 -14.05 11.63 -14.36
N VAL A 248 -14.15 10.33 -14.66
CA VAL A 248 -14.50 9.28 -13.71
C VAL A 248 -13.30 8.70 -12.96
N ASP A 249 -12.09 8.91 -13.46
CA ASP A 249 -10.84 8.59 -12.78
C ASP A 249 -10.60 9.60 -11.65
N LYS A 250 -10.17 9.14 -10.48
CA LYS A 250 -9.94 10.00 -9.30
C LYS A 250 -8.65 9.62 -8.57
N VAL A 251 -8.12 10.55 -7.79
CA VAL A 251 -6.97 10.34 -6.89
C VAL A 251 -7.26 10.98 -5.53
N PHE A 252 -7.49 10.13 -4.53
CA PHE A 252 -7.73 10.48 -3.15
C PHE A 252 -6.52 10.15 -2.28
N TYR A 253 -6.28 10.95 -1.24
CA TYR A 253 -5.20 10.70 -0.30
C TYR A 253 -5.50 11.15 1.13
N ARG A 254 -4.73 10.63 2.09
CA ARG A 254 -4.67 11.08 3.48
C ARG A 254 -3.32 10.73 4.09
N GLY A 255 -2.78 11.63 4.92
CA GLY A 255 -1.61 11.33 5.77
C GLY A 255 -1.95 10.47 7.00
N SER A 256 -1.00 10.38 7.93
CA SER A 256 -1.17 9.75 9.25
C SER A 256 -0.14 10.29 10.23
N ALA A 257 -0.23 9.91 11.50
CA ALA A 257 0.80 10.23 12.50
C ALA A 257 2.21 9.67 12.16
N LEU A 258 2.29 8.69 11.25
CA LEU A 258 3.54 8.10 10.76
C LEU A 258 4.09 8.80 9.51
N LEU A 259 3.24 9.48 8.75
CA LEU A 259 3.57 10.06 7.44
C LEU A 259 2.70 11.28 7.16
N ASP A 260 3.33 12.46 7.19
CA ASP A 260 2.73 13.67 6.65
C ASP A 260 2.80 13.60 5.13
N LEU A 261 1.68 13.89 4.46
CA LEU A 261 1.53 13.76 3.02
C LEU A 261 0.78 14.97 2.45
N SER A 262 1.30 15.56 1.38
CA SER A 262 0.66 16.68 0.70
C SER A 262 0.84 16.62 -0.80
N THR A 263 -0.16 17.10 -1.54
CA THR A 263 -0.12 17.19 -3.00
C THR A 263 0.59 18.47 -3.43
N THR A 264 1.28 18.41 -4.56
CA THR A 264 2.04 19.56 -5.12
C THR A 264 1.73 19.84 -6.58
N TYR A 265 1.15 18.87 -7.29
CA TYR A 265 0.83 18.96 -8.71
C TYR A 265 -0.31 18.01 -9.06
N TRP A 266 -1.15 18.41 -10.02
CA TRP A 266 -2.23 17.61 -10.57
C TRP A 266 -2.39 17.94 -12.06
N ASN A 267 -2.57 16.93 -12.91
CA ASN A 267 -2.84 17.16 -14.34
C ASN A 267 -3.52 15.98 -15.05
N TYR A 268 -4.34 16.27 -16.06
CA TYR A 268 -4.66 15.31 -17.11
C TYR A 268 -3.48 15.19 -18.08
N GLU A 269 -2.84 14.04 -18.11
CA GLU A 269 -1.65 13.74 -18.92
C GLU A 269 -1.98 13.27 -20.33
N SER A 270 -3.20 13.51 -20.81
CA SER A 270 -3.73 12.97 -22.07
C SER A 270 -2.85 13.27 -23.27
N SER A 271 -2.23 14.45 -23.33
CA SER A 271 -1.33 14.83 -24.42
C SER A 271 0.01 14.06 -24.45
N LYS A 272 0.40 13.45 -23.32
CA LYS A 272 1.58 12.58 -23.23
C LYS A 272 1.31 11.17 -23.78
N PHE A 273 0.06 10.72 -23.74
CA PHE A 273 -0.34 9.37 -24.13
C PHE A 273 -1.05 9.34 -25.48
N LEU A 274 -0.33 9.79 -26.53
CA LEU A 274 -0.82 9.82 -27.90
C LEU A 274 0.06 8.99 -28.83
N GLN A 275 -0.56 8.39 -29.83
CA GLN A 275 0.14 7.84 -30.99
C GLN A 275 0.85 8.95 -31.76
N ALA A 276 1.85 8.58 -32.58
CA ALA A 276 2.61 9.55 -33.39
C ALA A 276 1.76 10.42 -34.34
N ASN A 277 0.55 9.96 -34.71
CA ASN A 277 -0.39 10.72 -35.54
C ASN A 277 -1.34 11.62 -34.72
N GLY A 278 -1.18 11.69 -33.40
CA GLY A 278 -2.03 12.45 -32.47
C GLY A 278 -3.29 11.72 -31.99
N SER A 279 -3.50 10.46 -32.38
CA SER A 279 -4.65 9.66 -31.89
C SER A 279 -4.42 9.22 -30.45
N ILE A 280 -5.50 9.12 -29.68
CA ILE A 280 -5.46 8.63 -28.30
C ILE A 280 -4.97 7.19 -28.19
N LEU A 281 -4.32 6.85 -27.07
CA LEU A 281 -3.92 5.47 -26.72
C LEU A 281 -4.94 4.77 -25.81
N THR A 282 -5.81 5.53 -25.17
CA THR A 282 -6.88 5.07 -24.28
C THR A 282 -8.08 6.01 -24.40
N ASP A 283 -9.27 5.51 -24.14
CA ASP A 283 -10.52 6.27 -24.06
C ASP A 283 -10.66 7.09 -22.76
N HIS A 284 -9.73 6.95 -21.83
CA HIS A 284 -9.65 7.76 -20.61
C HIS A 284 -8.59 8.87 -20.69
N ASN A 285 -8.70 9.88 -19.82
CA ASN A 285 -7.67 10.89 -19.64
C ASN A 285 -6.79 10.48 -18.44
N PRO A 286 -5.52 10.05 -18.64
CA PRO A 286 -4.68 9.64 -17.52
C PRO A 286 -4.46 10.79 -16.53
N ILE A 287 -4.54 10.52 -15.22
CA ILE A 287 -4.38 11.54 -14.18
C ILE A 287 -3.07 11.29 -13.44
N THR A 288 -2.25 12.34 -13.32
CA THR A 288 -1.08 12.34 -12.44
C THR A 288 -1.28 13.23 -11.21
N VAL A 289 -0.66 12.83 -10.10
CA VAL A 289 -0.53 13.67 -8.90
C VAL A 289 0.88 13.54 -8.34
N ASN A 290 1.51 14.67 -8.02
CA ASN A 290 2.78 14.66 -7.29
C ASN A 290 2.53 14.88 -5.81
N PHE A 291 3.27 14.14 -4.99
CA PHE A 291 3.23 14.21 -3.54
C PHE A 291 4.60 14.57 -2.98
N THR A 292 4.58 15.31 -1.87
CA THR A 292 5.73 15.42 -0.97
C THR A 292 5.33 14.85 0.38
N TRP A 293 6.26 14.14 1.02
CA TRP A 293 6.04 13.49 2.29
C TRP A 293 7.15 13.77 3.29
N THR A 294 6.80 13.70 4.57
CA THR A 294 7.75 13.76 5.70
C THR A 294 7.39 12.67 6.70
N ALA A 295 8.40 11.92 7.17
CA ALA A 295 8.22 10.92 8.20
C ALA A 295 7.72 11.58 9.48
N GLY A 296 6.80 10.89 10.19
CA GLY A 296 6.14 11.43 11.37
C GLY A 296 7.12 11.98 12.42
N ALA A 297 6.76 13.15 12.96
CA ALA A 297 7.55 13.84 13.97
C ALA A 297 7.33 13.26 15.38
N SER A 298 6.14 12.72 15.65
CA SER A 298 5.75 12.13 16.94
C SER A 298 5.84 10.61 16.93
N LEU A 299 5.49 9.97 15.81
CA LEU A 299 5.54 8.52 15.63
C LEU A 299 6.27 8.16 14.35
N ARG A 300 7.02 7.07 14.40
CA ARG A 300 7.64 6.42 13.23
C ARG A 300 7.43 4.93 13.34
N GLN A 301 7.72 4.19 12.28
CA GLN A 301 7.67 2.73 12.35
C GLN A 301 8.94 2.08 11.79
N SER A 302 9.10 0.80 12.09
CA SER A 302 10.07 -0.06 11.43
C SER A 302 9.53 -0.61 10.10
N THR A 303 10.39 -1.35 9.39
CA THR A 303 9.94 -2.29 8.37
C THR A 303 9.22 -3.48 9.02
N PHE A 304 8.43 -4.21 8.21
CA PHE A 304 7.71 -5.40 8.65
C PHE A 304 8.57 -6.67 8.53
N LEU A 305 8.32 -7.65 9.40
CA LEU A 305 8.80 -9.02 9.26
C LEU A 305 7.65 -10.00 9.50
N GLY A 306 7.52 -11.03 8.67
CA GLY A 306 6.43 -12.00 8.71
C GLY A 306 5.56 -11.98 7.44
N GLY A 307 4.40 -12.63 7.49
CA GLY A 307 3.52 -12.87 6.33
C GLY A 307 2.09 -12.32 6.47
N PRO A 308 1.42 -12.02 5.34
CA PRO A 308 0.09 -11.42 5.32
C PRO A 308 -1.04 -12.43 5.53
N HIS A 309 -1.08 -13.07 6.70
CA HIS A 309 -1.97 -14.20 6.96
C HIS A 309 -2.92 -13.99 8.16
N GLY A 310 -2.78 -12.85 8.85
CA GLY A 310 -3.56 -12.51 10.02
C GLY A 310 -4.59 -11.41 9.76
N THR A 311 -5.16 -10.89 10.84
CA THR A 311 -6.00 -9.69 10.84
C THR A 311 -5.13 -8.47 11.15
N TRP A 312 -5.31 -7.38 10.40
CA TRP A 312 -4.59 -6.14 10.62
C TRP A 312 -4.85 -5.53 12.01
N PHE A 313 -3.80 -5.00 12.61
CA PHE A 313 -3.87 -4.15 13.81
C PHE A 313 -2.84 -3.01 13.72
N SER A 314 -3.12 -1.92 14.43
CA SER A 314 -2.18 -0.80 14.57
C SER A 314 -2.41 -0.08 15.89
N ASP A 315 -1.35 0.11 16.67
CA ASP A 315 -1.38 0.89 17.91
C ASP A 315 -1.31 2.40 17.66
N VAL A 316 -1.02 2.83 16.42
CA VAL A 316 -0.77 4.23 16.05
C VAL A 316 -1.91 5.17 16.48
N PRO A 317 -3.20 4.87 16.24
CA PRO A 317 -4.28 5.77 16.67
C PRO A 317 -4.36 5.91 18.20
N THR A 318 -4.06 4.84 18.94
CA THR A 318 -4.04 4.91 20.41
C THR A 318 -2.85 5.75 20.86
N LEU A 319 -1.66 5.48 20.33
CA LEU A 319 -0.43 6.18 20.67
C LEU A 319 -0.48 7.68 20.37
N GLU A 320 -1.12 8.07 19.26
CA GLU A 320 -1.34 9.47 18.89
C GLU A 320 -2.14 10.25 19.94
N THR A 321 -3.06 9.56 20.64
CA THR A 321 -3.97 10.22 21.60
C THR A 321 -3.50 10.19 23.05
N VAL A 322 -2.66 9.22 23.43
CA VAL A 322 -2.23 9.02 24.82
C VAL A 322 -1.32 10.15 25.31
N SER A 323 -0.23 10.43 24.58
CA SER A 323 0.68 11.53 24.90
C SER A 323 1.56 11.87 23.71
N ALA A 324 2.21 13.04 23.74
CA ALA A 324 3.19 13.42 22.72
C ALA A 324 4.49 12.59 22.76
N SER A 325 4.71 11.83 23.84
CA SER A 325 5.89 11.00 24.09
C SER A 325 5.45 9.75 24.87
N PRO A 326 4.72 8.81 24.24
CA PRO A 326 4.31 7.58 24.90
C PRO A 326 5.54 6.82 25.37
N LYS A 327 5.46 6.18 26.54
CA LYS A 327 6.59 5.47 27.14
C LYS A 327 6.17 4.08 27.59
N ALA A 328 6.87 3.06 27.10
CA ALA A 328 6.73 1.69 27.60
C ALA A 328 7.13 1.60 29.09
N SER A 329 6.33 0.92 29.89
CA SER A 329 6.59 0.62 31.30
C SER A 329 6.70 -0.87 31.59
N VAL A 330 5.98 -1.72 30.85
CA VAL A 330 6.07 -3.18 30.95
C VAL A 330 6.00 -3.78 29.55
N LEU A 331 6.94 -4.67 29.23
CA LEU A 331 6.87 -5.52 28.05
C LEU A 331 6.29 -6.88 28.43
N THR A 332 5.40 -7.43 27.61
CA THR A 332 4.78 -8.75 27.82
C THR A 332 4.77 -9.51 26.50
N PHE A 333 5.44 -10.66 26.44
CA PHE A 333 5.43 -11.53 25.26
C PHE A 333 4.98 -12.92 25.65
N ALA A 334 4.29 -13.63 24.77
CA ALA A 334 3.98 -15.05 24.95
C ALA A 334 4.43 -15.84 23.73
N GLY A 335 5.03 -17.01 23.97
CA GLY A 335 5.43 -17.88 22.88
C GLY A 335 5.96 -19.22 23.36
N ALA A 336 6.03 -20.18 22.45
CA ALA A 336 6.64 -21.49 22.66
C ALA A 336 7.43 -21.90 21.40
N GLU A 337 6.83 -22.72 20.54
CA GLU A 337 7.42 -23.05 19.23
C GLU A 337 7.42 -21.84 18.28
N ARG A 338 6.43 -20.95 18.42
CA ARG A 338 6.25 -19.72 17.66
C ARG A 338 5.95 -18.56 18.62
N LEU A 339 5.88 -17.35 18.07
CA LEU A 339 5.46 -16.17 18.82
C LEU A 339 3.93 -16.11 18.82
N ASP A 340 3.33 -16.31 19.99
CA ASP A 340 1.87 -16.30 20.15
C ASP A 340 1.32 -14.88 20.26
N SER A 341 1.92 -14.04 21.10
CA SER A 341 1.46 -12.67 21.32
C SER A 341 2.55 -11.71 21.76
N VAL A 342 2.30 -10.43 21.47
CA VAL A 342 3.11 -9.30 21.92
C VAL A 342 2.25 -8.31 22.69
N GLY A 343 2.88 -7.58 23.61
CA GLY A 343 2.21 -6.54 24.35
C GLY A 343 3.16 -5.56 25.02
N VAL A 344 2.67 -4.34 25.18
CA VAL A 344 3.32 -3.27 25.93
C VAL A 344 2.29 -2.54 26.77
N THR A 345 2.60 -2.35 28.04
CA THR A 345 1.89 -1.41 28.91
C THR A 345 2.66 -0.11 28.91
N LEU A 346 1.97 1.01 28.70
CA LEU A 346 2.53 2.35 28.76
C LEU A 346 2.58 2.86 30.20
N ALA A 347 3.35 3.92 30.45
CA ALA A 347 3.50 4.52 31.78
C ALA A 347 2.21 5.10 32.37
N ASP A 348 1.22 5.42 31.54
CA ASP A 348 -0.11 5.86 31.95
C ASP A 348 -1.07 4.70 32.29
N GLY A 349 -0.64 3.45 32.08
CA GLY A 349 -1.42 2.24 32.29
C GLY A 349 -2.20 1.76 31.06
N THR A 350 -2.09 2.43 29.91
CA THR A 350 -2.64 1.94 28.64
C THR A 350 -1.97 0.62 28.26
N VAL A 351 -2.78 -0.40 27.93
CA VAL A 351 -2.29 -1.73 27.54
C VAL A 351 -2.55 -1.94 26.05
N LEU A 352 -1.48 -2.24 25.31
CA LEU A 352 -1.51 -2.59 23.89
C LEU A 352 -1.09 -4.06 23.79
N SER A 353 -1.91 -4.92 23.21
CA SER A 353 -1.60 -6.35 23.07
C SER A 353 -2.28 -6.97 21.86
N HIS A 354 -1.52 -7.81 21.14
CA HIS A 354 -1.91 -8.43 19.88
C HIS A 354 -1.44 -9.88 19.83
N GLY A 355 -2.16 -10.72 19.09
CA GLY A 355 -1.89 -12.15 18.99
C GLY A 355 -2.86 -13.01 19.81
N GLY A 356 -2.51 -14.29 19.96
CA GLY A 356 -3.35 -15.27 20.61
C GLY A 356 -3.17 -15.38 22.12
N THR A 357 -3.72 -16.45 22.67
CA THR A 357 -3.72 -16.76 24.12
C THR A 357 -2.84 -17.95 24.48
N GLY A 358 -2.11 -18.50 23.50
CA GLY A 358 -1.16 -19.58 23.69
C GLY A 358 0.20 -19.12 24.23
N GLY A 359 1.15 -20.05 24.21
CA GLY A 359 2.53 -19.81 24.64
C GLY A 359 2.72 -19.64 26.15
N ASP A 360 3.99 -19.59 26.55
CA ASP A 360 4.38 -19.24 27.92
C ASP A 360 4.59 -17.73 28.00
N VAL A 361 3.93 -17.08 28.97
CA VAL A 361 4.00 -15.62 29.15
C VAL A 361 5.27 -15.23 29.88
N ALA A 362 6.00 -14.27 29.33
CA ALA A 362 7.14 -13.61 29.93
C ALA A 362 6.91 -12.10 30.01
N THR A 363 7.39 -11.47 31.10
CA THR A 363 7.21 -10.02 31.34
C THR A 363 8.50 -9.36 31.79
N LEU A 364 8.70 -8.10 31.38
CA LEU A 364 9.79 -7.25 31.85
C LEU A 364 9.25 -5.87 32.21
N ALA A 365 9.35 -5.50 33.49
CA ALA A 365 9.09 -4.13 33.94
C ALA A 365 10.31 -3.26 33.71
N LEU A 366 10.10 -2.07 33.13
CA LEU A 366 11.15 -1.10 32.84
C LEU A 366 11.26 -0.07 33.97
N ALA A 367 12.48 0.34 34.29
CA ALA A 367 12.71 1.45 35.21
C ALA A 367 12.26 2.82 34.63
N ASP A 368 12.15 3.83 35.51
CA ASP A 368 11.72 5.18 35.12
C ASP A 368 12.66 5.87 34.12
N ASP A 369 13.92 5.46 34.02
CA ASP A 369 14.92 5.93 33.05
C ASP A 369 15.32 4.87 32.00
N GLU A 370 14.60 3.74 31.97
CA GLU A 370 14.82 2.66 31.02
C GLU A 370 13.84 2.75 29.85
N PHE A 371 14.35 2.51 28.64
CA PHE A 371 13.60 2.57 27.39
C PHE A 371 13.79 1.28 26.61
N TRP A 372 12.75 0.84 25.92
CA TRP A 372 12.87 -0.25 24.95
C TRP A 372 13.50 0.29 23.67
N THR A 373 14.74 -0.10 23.36
CA THR A 373 15.53 0.53 22.29
C THR A 373 15.79 -0.38 21.09
N GLY A 374 15.62 -1.69 21.23
CA GLY A 374 15.78 -2.61 20.10
C GLY A 374 15.02 -3.90 20.25
N ALA A 375 14.85 -4.59 19.13
CA ALA A 375 14.24 -5.90 19.06
C ALA A 375 14.96 -6.78 18.03
N GLU A 376 14.95 -8.09 18.25
CA GLU A 376 15.25 -9.10 17.26
C GLU A 376 13.98 -9.90 17.02
N LEU A 377 13.55 -10.03 15.75
CA LEU A 377 12.44 -10.87 15.35
C LEU A 377 12.95 -11.96 14.44
N CYS A 378 12.42 -13.17 14.58
CA CYS A 378 12.67 -14.24 13.64
C CYS A 378 11.36 -14.73 13.03
N GLN A 379 11.42 -15.13 11.76
CA GLN A 379 10.29 -15.66 11.03
C GLN A 379 10.56 -17.09 10.53
N GLY A 380 9.50 -17.80 10.16
CA GLY A 380 9.57 -19.14 9.61
C GLY A 380 8.27 -19.53 8.94
N GLN A 381 8.23 -20.71 8.34
CA GLN A 381 6.99 -21.25 7.76
C GLN A 381 6.32 -22.24 8.70
N TYR A 382 5.01 -22.09 8.84
CA TYR A 382 4.13 -23.06 9.49
C TYR A 382 2.88 -23.24 8.63
N SER A 383 2.58 -24.48 8.25
CA SER A 383 1.43 -24.79 7.38
C SER A 383 1.40 -23.94 6.10
N ASP A 384 2.55 -23.82 5.42
CA ASP A 384 2.76 -23.04 4.19
C ASP A 384 2.52 -21.51 4.32
N GLN A 385 2.43 -21.00 5.55
CA GLN A 385 2.29 -19.57 5.87
C GLN A 385 3.54 -19.07 6.59
N THR A 386 4.05 -17.90 6.18
CA THR A 386 5.17 -17.24 6.88
C THR A 386 4.64 -16.53 8.12
N ARG A 387 5.26 -16.78 9.29
CA ARG A 387 4.85 -16.21 10.58
C ARG A 387 6.04 -15.81 11.43
N ASN A 388 5.80 -15.01 12.48
CA ASN A 388 6.83 -14.72 13.47
C ASN A 388 6.98 -15.88 14.47
N PHE A 389 8.22 -16.33 14.66
CA PHE A 389 8.55 -17.46 15.53
C PHE A 389 9.17 -17.03 16.87
N TYR A 390 9.80 -15.86 16.90
CA TYR A 390 10.56 -15.38 18.04
C TYR A 390 10.59 -13.86 18.09
N ILE A 391 10.62 -13.34 19.31
CA ILE A 391 10.96 -11.95 19.60
C ILE A 391 11.95 -11.89 20.76
N ARG A 392 12.90 -10.96 20.69
CA ARG A 392 13.72 -10.53 21.82
C ARG A 392 13.84 -9.02 21.89
N ALA A 393 13.31 -8.41 22.94
CA ALA A 393 13.51 -7.01 23.27
C ALA A 393 14.88 -6.79 23.93
N THR A 394 15.49 -5.64 23.66
CA THR A 394 16.68 -5.11 24.34
C THR A 394 16.41 -3.67 24.78
N THR A 395 16.79 -3.33 26.01
CA THR A 395 16.54 -2.02 26.61
C THR A 395 17.80 -1.17 26.73
N SER A 396 17.64 0.13 27.00
CA SER A 396 18.75 1.05 27.29
C SER A 396 19.58 0.67 28.52
N ALA A 397 19.02 -0.10 29.45
CA ALA A 397 19.73 -0.62 30.62
C ALA A 397 20.44 -1.96 30.35
N GLY A 398 20.31 -2.52 29.15
CA GLY A 398 20.88 -3.83 28.78
C GLY A 398 20.03 -5.02 29.25
N SER A 399 18.81 -4.78 29.74
CA SER A 399 17.83 -5.83 30.03
C SER A 399 17.30 -6.43 28.73
N ALA A 400 16.80 -7.66 28.80
CA ALA A 400 16.16 -8.32 27.67
C ALA A 400 14.94 -9.13 28.10
N LEU A 401 13.97 -9.24 27.19
CA LEU A 401 12.80 -10.11 27.30
C LEU A 401 12.67 -10.88 26.00
N GLU A 402 12.43 -12.20 26.06
CA GLU A 402 12.26 -13.03 24.86
C GLU A 402 11.08 -13.98 24.99
N ALA A 403 10.52 -14.36 23.85
CA ALA A 403 9.48 -15.38 23.74
C ALA A 403 9.51 -16.06 22.36
N GLY A 404 9.04 -17.30 22.31
CA GLY A 404 9.09 -18.13 21.11
C GLY A 404 10.44 -18.83 20.90
N THR A 405 10.65 -19.41 19.73
CA THR A 405 11.87 -20.15 19.38
C THR A 405 12.55 -19.51 18.18
N ALA A 406 13.79 -19.06 18.33
CA ALA A 406 14.55 -18.44 17.24
C ALA A 406 14.72 -19.39 16.04
N THR A 407 14.68 -18.82 14.83
CA THR A 407 14.93 -19.53 13.57
C THR A 407 16.25 -19.02 12.97
N ASP A 408 16.63 -19.54 11.80
CA ASP A 408 17.80 -19.05 11.07
C ASP A 408 17.50 -17.75 10.28
N ASP A 409 16.24 -17.32 10.20
CA ASP A 409 15.80 -16.12 9.48
C ASP A 409 15.32 -15.05 10.47
N CYS A 410 16.26 -14.20 10.89
CA CYS A 410 16.04 -13.15 11.87
C CYS A 410 16.46 -11.78 11.35
N ALA A 411 15.75 -10.75 11.80
CA ALA A 411 16.07 -9.34 11.57
C ALA A 411 16.14 -8.58 12.89
N THR A 412 17.05 -7.59 12.95
CA THR A 412 17.21 -6.71 14.10
C THR A 412 16.64 -5.33 13.81
N PHE A 413 15.90 -4.81 14.78
CA PHE A 413 15.24 -3.51 14.75
C PHE A 413 15.83 -2.65 15.86
N ALA A 414 16.14 -1.40 15.55
CA ALA A 414 16.64 -0.43 16.52
C ALA A 414 15.81 0.85 16.40
N ALA A 415 15.37 1.37 17.53
CA ALA A 415 14.79 2.70 17.56
C ALA A 415 15.85 3.72 17.12
N PRO A 416 15.47 4.78 16.37
CA PRO A 416 16.37 5.87 16.06
C PRO A 416 17.00 6.50 17.31
N ASP A 417 18.14 7.17 17.16
CA ASP A 417 18.79 7.87 18.27
C ASP A 417 17.82 8.88 18.92
N GLY A 418 17.64 8.75 20.25
CA GLY A 418 16.70 9.57 21.01
C GLY A 418 15.23 9.12 20.93
N TRP A 419 14.95 7.96 20.35
CA TRP A 419 13.63 7.34 20.26
C TRP A 419 13.60 6.01 21.01
N ALA A 420 12.39 5.50 21.25
CA ALA A 420 12.12 4.21 21.89
C ALA A 420 10.98 3.49 21.16
N ILE A 421 10.94 2.15 21.27
CA ILE A 421 9.81 1.33 20.84
C ILE A 421 8.68 1.48 21.87
N VAL A 422 7.47 1.76 21.38
CA VAL A 422 6.30 2.10 22.22
C VAL A 422 5.04 1.33 21.87
N GLY A 423 5.06 0.55 20.79
CA GLY A 423 3.91 -0.23 20.34
C GLY A 423 4.20 -0.95 19.03
N PHE A 424 3.13 -1.40 18.40
CA PHE A 424 3.19 -2.34 17.29
C PHE A 424 2.20 -1.99 16.18
N LEU A 425 2.46 -2.54 15.01
CA LEU A 425 1.52 -2.65 13.90
C LEU A 425 1.85 -3.92 13.11
N GLY A 426 0.87 -4.52 12.45
CA GLY A 426 1.09 -5.77 11.73
C GLY A 426 -0.17 -6.60 11.60
N GLN A 427 0.00 -7.92 11.52
CA GLN A 427 -1.08 -8.87 11.36
C GLN A 427 -0.96 -10.00 12.38
N ALA A 428 -2.09 -10.36 12.97
CA ALA A 428 -2.13 -11.44 13.96
C ALA A 428 -3.45 -12.22 13.90
N GLY A 429 -3.42 -13.45 14.40
CA GLY A 429 -4.58 -14.30 14.64
C GLY A 429 -4.39 -15.06 15.95
N ASP A 430 -4.41 -16.38 15.86
CA ASP A 430 -4.05 -17.25 17.00
C ASP A 430 -2.56 -17.12 17.39
N GLU A 431 -1.72 -16.60 16.49
CA GLU A 431 -0.29 -16.34 16.66
C GLU A 431 0.08 -15.03 15.93
N MET A 432 1.33 -14.57 16.06
CA MET A 432 1.83 -13.39 15.34
C MET A 432 2.24 -13.76 13.90
N ASP A 433 1.56 -13.17 12.91
CA ASP A 433 1.83 -13.43 11.48
C ASP A 433 2.85 -12.45 10.90
N GLN A 434 2.68 -11.16 11.18
CA GLN A 434 3.54 -10.07 10.71
C GLN A 434 3.67 -8.99 11.79
N LEU A 435 4.86 -8.43 11.96
CA LEU A 435 5.11 -7.41 12.97
C LEU A 435 6.07 -6.32 12.49
N ALA A 436 5.72 -5.08 12.82
CA ALA A 436 6.60 -3.92 12.85
C ALA A 436 6.44 -3.20 14.19
N PHE A 437 7.43 -2.37 14.52
CA PHE A 437 7.50 -1.61 15.76
C PHE A 437 7.14 -0.16 15.51
N VAL A 438 6.38 0.44 16.43
CA VAL A 438 6.16 1.89 16.49
C VAL A 438 7.21 2.52 17.39
N TYR A 439 7.82 3.59 16.92
CA TYR A 439 8.80 4.39 17.66
C TYR A 439 8.22 5.75 18.05
N ALA A 440 8.60 6.26 19.22
CA ALA A 440 8.36 7.66 19.64
C ALA A 440 9.61 8.27 20.30
N PRO A 441 9.75 9.61 20.37
CA PRO A 441 10.82 10.27 21.10
C PRO A 441 10.83 9.92 22.61
N GLN A 442 12.02 9.79 23.20
CA GLN A 442 12.25 9.49 24.63
C GLN A 442 11.84 10.60 25.60
#